data_AF-A0A7W7Y1H5-F1
#
_entry.id   AF-A0A7W7Y1H5-F1
#
_cell.length_a   1.000
_cell.length_b   1.000
_cell.length_c   1.000
_cell.angle_alpha   90.00
_cell.angle_beta   90.00
_cell.angle_gamma   90.00
#
_symmetry.space_group_name_H-M   'P 1'
#
loop_
_entity.id
_entity.type
_entity.pdbx_description
1 polymer ?
#
loop_
_entity_poly.entity_id
_entity_poly.type
_entity_poly.pdbx_seq_one_letter_code
_entity_poly.pdbx_strand_id
1 'polypeptide(L)'
;MFRTPRPRFAHRLWLLLALTLALLWAHSPFTPWAGSRAPMWALYDGLFYARYVLLFWWAFEALRVLFRQVRREARRSRGLAEALLLALIAALALAGGRAYDSDAGLRLLLRASLSALDAEAAAHATDDDRRHRVGAFLIDSRRHPCDAAQPWLWLGRPFGAGTGINQALVRVEAGAPLTPYAEAFRFRHLHAGWWLAYQDAHEYLTGWHADQAAGTVPACRPGVVIARHGEGRGFIAEGRRKLATRPLSDGRRQAP
;
A
#
# COMPACT_ATOMS: atom_id res chain seq x y z
N MET A 1 -44.62 -19.95 24.62
CA MET A 1 -44.54 -18.85 23.63
C MET A 1 -43.11 -18.78 23.08
N PHE A 2 -42.83 -19.43 21.94
CA PHE A 2 -41.51 -19.39 21.31
C PHE A 2 -41.37 -18.09 20.52
N ARG A 3 -40.68 -17.09 21.07
CA ARG A 3 -40.21 -15.94 20.28
C ARG A 3 -39.26 -16.47 19.20
N THR A 4 -39.73 -16.49 17.95
CA THR A 4 -38.85 -16.68 16.79
C THR A 4 -37.75 -15.62 16.85
N PRO A 5 -36.47 -16.02 16.76
CA PRO A 5 -35.37 -15.05 16.80
C PRO A 5 -35.54 -14.08 15.63
N ARG A 6 -35.43 -12.78 15.93
CA ARG A 6 -35.64 -11.72 14.94
C ARG A 6 -34.67 -11.88 13.76
N PRO A 7 -35.15 -11.98 12.50
CA PRO A 7 -34.33 -12.21 11.31
C PRO A 7 -33.27 -11.12 11.05
N ARG A 8 -33.46 -9.94 11.66
CA ARG A 8 -32.62 -8.74 11.47
C ARG A 8 -31.13 -8.93 11.80
N PHE A 9 -30.75 -9.92 12.61
CA PHE A 9 -29.34 -10.13 12.98
C PHE A 9 -28.55 -10.87 11.90
N ALA A 10 -29.07 -12.01 11.41
CA ALA A 10 -28.43 -12.77 10.34
C ALA A 10 -28.25 -11.90 9.09
N HIS A 11 -29.24 -11.07 8.74
CA HIS A 11 -29.15 -10.15 7.62
C HIS A 11 -27.99 -9.15 7.75
N ARG A 12 -27.63 -8.69 8.96
CA ARG A 12 -26.52 -7.76 9.16
C ARG A 12 -25.17 -8.41 8.91
N LEU A 13 -24.96 -9.63 9.41
CA LEU A 13 -23.71 -10.35 9.19
C LEU A 13 -23.55 -10.77 7.72
N TRP A 14 -24.62 -11.19 7.07
CA TRP A 14 -24.61 -11.46 5.62
C TRP A 14 -24.34 -10.20 4.80
N LEU A 15 -24.94 -9.07 5.16
CA LEU A 15 -24.67 -7.79 4.52
C LEU A 15 -23.21 -7.36 4.73
N LEU A 16 -22.68 -7.50 5.95
CA LEU A 16 -21.28 -7.22 6.26
C LEU A 16 -20.34 -8.10 5.43
N LEU A 17 -20.62 -9.41 5.32
CA LEU A 17 -19.87 -10.31 4.45
C LEU A 17 -19.93 -9.87 2.98
N ALA A 18 -21.13 -9.61 2.45
CA ALA A 18 -21.33 -9.20 1.07
C ALA A 18 -20.57 -7.89 0.76
N LEU A 19 -20.62 -6.90 1.64
CA LEU A 19 -19.88 -5.66 1.51
C LEU A 19 -18.36 -5.87 1.61
N THR A 20 -17.90 -6.78 2.48
CA THR A 20 -16.47 -7.14 2.59
C THR A 20 -15.98 -7.79 1.30
N LEU A 21 -16.76 -8.71 0.73
CA LEU A 21 -16.44 -9.34 -0.56
C LEU A 21 -16.47 -8.34 -1.71
N ALA A 22 -17.45 -7.45 -1.75
CA ALA A 22 -17.52 -6.37 -2.74
C ALA A 22 -16.30 -5.44 -2.64
N LEU A 23 -15.87 -5.12 -1.42
CA LEU A 23 -14.68 -4.30 -1.19
C LEU A 23 -13.39 -5.01 -1.64
N LEU A 24 -13.26 -6.32 -1.33
CA LEU A 24 -12.12 -7.13 -1.78
C LEU A 24 -12.07 -7.22 -3.31
N TRP A 25 -13.21 -7.46 -3.94
CA TRP A 25 -13.33 -7.44 -5.39
C TRP A 25 -12.93 -6.07 -5.94
N ALA A 26 -13.42 -4.98 -5.35
CA ALA A 26 -13.14 -3.61 -5.78
C ALA A 26 -11.65 -3.22 -5.72
N HIS A 27 -10.88 -3.83 -4.82
CA HIS A 27 -9.43 -3.68 -4.71
C HIS A 27 -8.64 -4.69 -5.55
N SER A 28 -9.30 -5.69 -6.14
CA SER A 28 -8.64 -6.70 -6.95
C SER A 28 -8.19 -6.13 -8.30
N PRO A 29 -7.16 -6.72 -8.95
CA PRO A 29 -6.74 -6.33 -10.29
C PRO A 29 -7.78 -6.65 -11.38
N PHE A 30 -8.86 -7.39 -11.04
CA PHE A 30 -9.87 -7.87 -11.99
C PHE A 30 -11.06 -6.91 -12.16
N THR A 31 -10.98 -5.70 -11.61
CA THR A 31 -12.06 -4.70 -11.74
C THR A 31 -11.95 -3.92 -13.05
N PRO A 32 -13.07 -3.46 -13.64
CA PRO A 32 -13.05 -2.64 -14.87
C PRO A 32 -12.19 -1.38 -14.77
N TRP A 33 -12.11 -0.78 -13.58
CA TRP A 33 -11.29 0.41 -13.35
C TRP A 33 -9.80 0.13 -13.07
N ALA A 34 -9.36 -1.14 -13.01
CA ALA A 34 -7.94 -1.48 -12.86
C ALA A 34 -7.13 -1.16 -14.13
N GLY A 35 -7.78 -1.13 -15.30
CA GLY A 35 -7.18 -0.68 -16.56
C GLY A 35 -7.52 0.77 -16.93
N SER A 36 -8.28 1.48 -16.09
CA SER A 36 -8.67 2.86 -16.37
C SER A 36 -7.56 3.82 -15.95
N ARG A 37 -7.05 4.58 -16.92
CA ARG A 37 -6.15 5.72 -16.67
C ARG A 37 -6.88 6.97 -16.17
N ALA A 38 -8.20 6.92 -16.01
CA ALA A 38 -8.96 8.05 -15.53
C ALA A 38 -8.62 8.35 -14.05
N PRO A 39 -8.38 9.62 -13.69
CA PRO A 39 -8.12 10.02 -12.31
C PRO A 39 -9.39 9.90 -11.47
N MET A 40 -9.60 8.74 -10.84
CA MET A 40 -10.76 8.46 -9.97
C MET A 40 -10.38 8.50 -8.49
N TRP A 41 -9.72 9.58 -8.05
CA TRP A 41 -9.14 9.66 -6.71
C TRP A 41 -10.17 9.48 -5.60
N ALA A 42 -11.38 10.03 -5.78
CA ALA A 42 -12.48 9.88 -4.83
C ALA A 42 -12.92 8.42 -4.68
N LEU A 43 -12.90 7.64 -5.77
CA LEU A 43 -13.20 6.21 -5.72
C LEU A 43 -12.14 5.46 -4.93
N TYR A 44 -10.85 5.70 -5.23
CA TYR A 44 -9.75 4.99 -4.58
C TYR A 44 -9.62 5.30 -3.10
N ASP A 45 -9.69 6.58 -2.73
CA ASP A 45 -9.69 6.98 -1.32
C ASP A 45 -10.99 6.53 -0.62
N GLY A 46 -12.14 6.58 -1.31
CA GLY A 46 -13.41 6.06 -0.80
C GLY A 46 -13.36 4.56 -0.49
N LEU A 47 -12.83 3.74 -1.41
CA LEU A 47 -12.60 2.31 -1.20
C LEU A 47 -11.60 2.06 -0.06
N PHE A 48 -10.53 2.84 0.02
CA PHE A 48 -9.57 2.79 1.10
C PHE A 48 -10.21 3.05 2.47
N TYR A 49 -11.08 4.07 2.58
CA TYR A 49 -11.74 4.41 3.84
C TYR A 49 -12.90 3.47 4.19
N ALA A 50 -13.61 2.95 3.19
CA ALA A 50 -14.69 1.98 3.37
C ALA A 50 -14.25 0.74 4.15
N ARG A 51 -12.97 0.33 4.04
CA ARG A 51 -12.45 -0.79 4.84
C ARG A 51 -12.47 -0.52 6.34
N TYR A 52 -12.17 0.72 6.76
CA TYR A 52 -12.16 1.07 8.18
C TYR A 52 -13.59 1.15 8.71
N VAL A 53 -14.54 1.62 7.89
CA VAL A 53 -15.96 1.58 8.21
C VAL A 53 -16.43 0.13 8.40
N LEU A 54 -16.05 -0.79 7.50
CA LEU A 54 -16.38 -2.21 7.62
C LEU A 54 -15.70 -2.89 8.82
N LEU A 55 -14.44 -2.55 9.12
CA LEU A 55 -13.73 -3.04 10.31
C LEU A 55 -14.39 -2.54 11.60
N PHE A 56 -14.81 -1.28 11.64
CA PHE A 56 -15.54 -0.72 12.78
C PHE A 56 -16.89 -1.42 12.97
N TRP A 57 -17.65 -1.62 11.89
CA TRP A 57 -18.91 -2.36 11.95
C TRP A 57 -18.68 -3.81 12.40
N TRP A 58 -17.66 -4.48 11.86
CA TRP A 58 -17.27 -5.82 12.31
C TRP A 58 -16.98 -5.85 13.82
N ALA A 59 -16.18 -4.92 14.34
CA ALA A 59 -15.83 -4.85 15.76
C ALA A 59 -17.07 -4.63 16.64
N PHE A 60 -18.01 -3.79 16.17
CA PHE A 60 -19.28 -3.57 16.85
C PHE A 60 -20.14 -4.84 16.90
N GLU A 61 -20.26 -5.59 15.81
CA GLU A 61 -21.01 -6.87 15.81
C GLU A 61 -20.31 -7.93 16.67
N ALA A 62 -18.97 -7.97 16.66
CA ALA A 62 -18.19 -8.86 17.52
C ALA A 62 -18.42 -8.59 19.01
N LEU A 63 -18.37 -7.32 19.44
CA LEU A 63 -18.70 -6.91 20.81
C LEU A 63 -20.12 -7.33 21.20
N ARG A 64 -21.09 -7.13 20.29
CA ARG A 64 -22.49 -7.51 20.55
C ARG A 64 -22.65 -9.02 20.76
N VAL A 65 -21.99 -9.85 19.94
CA VAL A 65 -21.99 -11.31 20.11
C VAL A 65 -21.34 -11.68 21.45
N LEU A 66 -20.19 -11.09 21.77
CA LEU A 66 -19.50 -11.32 23.04
C LEU A 66 -20.37 -10.97 24.25
N PHE A 67 -21.00 -9.79 24.27
CA PHE A 67 -21.90 -9.38 25.36
C PHE A 67 -23.12 -10.30 25.50
N ARG A 68 -23.66 -10.83 24.39
CA ARG A 68 -24.76 -11.83 24.45
C ARG A 68 -24.30 -13.16 25.02
N GLN A 69 -23.10 -13.62 24.65
CA GLN A 69 -22.54 -14.87 25.16
C GLN A 69 -22.25 -14.79 26.66
N VAL A 70 -21.68 -13.68 27.12
CA VAL A 70 -21.42 -13.42 28.56
C VAL A 70 -22.73 -13.36 29.37
N ARG A 71 -23.80 -12.82 28.78
CA ARG A 71 -25.12 -12.65 29.44
C ARG A 71 -26.00 -13.92 29.49
N ARG A 72 -25.47 -15.11 29.18
CA ARG A 72 -26.10 -16.43 29.46
C ARG A 72 -27.33 -16.84 28.63
N GLU A 73 -27.41 -16.56 27.33
CA GLU A 73 -28.54 -17.02 26.48
C GLU A 73 -28.18 -17.82 25.21
N ALA A 74 -26.94 -18.28 25.06
CA ALA A 74 -26.54 -18.95 23.82
C ALA A 74 -27.03 -20.40 23.75
N ARG A 75 -28.11 -20.64 22.98
CA ARG A 75 -28.32 -21.94 22.33
C ARG A 75 -27.02 -22.29 21.56
N ARG A 76 -26.29 -23.29 22.05
CA ARG A 76 -24.87 -23.60 21.68
C ARG A 76 -24.57 -23.53 20.17
N SER A 77 -25.49 -23.96 19.31
CA SER A 77 -25.25 -24.01 17.86
C SER A 77 -25.31 -22.66 17.14
N ARG A 78 -26.19 -21.73 17.56
CA ARG A 78 -26.32 -20.42 16.88
C ARG A 78 -25.17 -19.48 17.20
N GLY A 79 -24.72 -19.46 18.46
CA GLY A 79 -23.59 -18.63 18.87
C GLY A 79 -22.27 -18.99 18.17
N LEU A 80 -22.08 -20.27 17.83
CA LEU A 80 -20.89 -20.76 17.14
C LEU A 80 -20.88 -20.37 15.65
N ALA A 81 -22.02 -20.49 14.95
CA ALA A 81 -22.13 -20.08 13.54
C ALA A 81 -21.88 -18.56 13.37
N GLU A 82 -22.41 -17.74 14.27
CA GLU A 82 -22.20 -16.28 14.27
C GLU A 82 -20.72 -15.93 14.54
N ALA A 83 -20.08 -16.60 15.49
CA ALA A 83 -18.66 -16.41 15.79
C ALA A 83 -17.76 -16.83 14.62
N LEU A 84 -18.06 -17.95 13.97
CA LEU A 84 -17.34 -18.41 12.78
C LEU A 84 -17.48 -17.43 11.61
N LEU A 85 -18.68 -16.90 11.37
CA LEU A 85 -18.90 -15.93 10.30
C LEU A 85 -18.14 -14.61 10.57
N LEU A 86 -18.13 -14.13 11.82
CA LEU A 86 -17.31 -12.99 12.21
C LEU A 86 -15.81 -13.28 12.05
N ALA A 87 -15.34 -14.45 12.45
CA ALA A 87 -13.95 -14.86 12.28
C ALA A 87 -13.55 -14.90 10.79
N LEU A 88 -14.44 -15.39 9.92
CA LEU A 88 -14.23 -15.38 8.47
C LEU A 88 -14.14 -13.96 7.92
N ILE A 89 -15.06 -13.06 8.30
CA ILE A 89 -15.03 -11.65 7.86
C ILE A 89 -13.72 -10.98 8.31
N ALA A 90 -13.29 -11.22 9.55
CA ALA A 90 -12.02 -10.70 10.06
C ALA A 90 -10.82 -11.23 9.27
N ALA A 91 -10.79 -12.54 9.02
CA ALA A 91 -9.73 -13.18 8.25
C ALA A 91 -9.64 -12.60 6.84
N LEU A 92 -10.78 -12.40 6.17
CA LEU A 92 -10.86 -11.80 4.83
C LEU A 92 -10.37 -10.34 4.81
N ALA A 93 -10.83 -9.52 5.77
CA ALA A 93 -10.41 -8.13 5.87
C ALA A 93 -8.91 -7.98 6.17
N LEU A 94 -8.36 -8.84 7.04
CA LEU A 94 -6.94 -8.85 7.39
C LEU A 94 -6.06 -9.41 6.26
N ALA A 95 -6.51 -10.46 5.57
CA ALA A 95 -5.79 -11.06 4.45
C ALA A 95 -5.62 -10.05 3.29
N GLY A 96 -6.67 -9.28 2.99
CA GLY A 96 -6.61 -8.22 1.97
C GLY A 96 -5.57 -7.14 2.30
N GLY A 97 -5.41 -6.77 3.58
CA GLY A 97 -4.37 -5.82 4.00
C GLY A 97 -2.95 -6.40 3.95
N ARG A 98 -2.78 -7.66 4.36
CA ARG A 98 -1.46 -8.33 4.44
C ARG A 98 -0.88 -8.73 3.09
N ALA A 99 -1.68 -8.83 2.04
CA ALA A 99 -1.17 -9.10 0.70
C ALA A 99 -0.08 -8.08 0.29
N TYR A 100 -0.20 -6.82 0.71
CA TYR A 100 0.76 -5.77 0.38
C TYR A 100 2.04 -5.80 1.22
N ASP A 101 1.95 -6.31 2.45
CA ASP A 101 3.07 -6.35 3.40
C ASP A 101 3.86 -7.67 3.32
N SER A 102 3.43 -8.62 2.48
CA SER A 102 4.08 -9.94 2.35
C SER A 102 4.72 -10.14 0.98
N ASP A 103 5.81 -10.90 0.96
CA ASP A 103 6.52 -11.27 -0.27
C ASP A 103 5.62 -11.97 -1.28
N ALA A 104 4.84 -12.95 -0.82
CA ALA A 104 3.97 -13.74 -1.66
C ALA A 104 2.85 -12.88 -2.26
N GLY A 105 2.22 -12.02 -1.44
CA GLY A 105 1.14 -11.15 -1.90
C GLY A 105 1.63 -10.09 -2.89
N LEU A 106 2.78 -9.45 -2.64
CA LEU A 106 3.37 -8.49 -3.58
C LEU A 106 3.68 -9.15 -4.94
N ARG A 107 4.25 -10.36 -4.94
CA ARG A 107 4.52 -11.11 -6.18
C ARG A 107 3.23 -11.47 -6.92
N LEU A 108 2.18 -11.87 -6.21
CA LEU A 108 0.89 -12.18 -6.81
C LEU A 108 0.27 -10.94 -7.47
N LEU A 109 0.27 -9.81 -6.76
CA LEU A 109 -0.27 -8.54 -7.25
C LEU A 109 0.52 -8.03 -8.46
N LEU A 110 1.85 -8.14 -8.42
CA LEU A 110 2.71 -7.82 -9.55
C LEU A 110 2.35 -8.68 -10.76
N ARG A 111 2.34 -10.01 -10.61
CA ARG A 111 2.01 -10.95 -11.68
C ARG A 111 0.66 -10.66 -12.32
N ALA A 112 -0.36 -10.41 -11.51
CA ALA A 112 -1.70 -10.07 -11.99
C ALA A 112 -1.78 -8.71 -12.68
N SER A 113 -0.75 -7.86 -12.54
CA SER A 113 -0.70 -6.51 -13.10
C SER A 113 0.35 -6.32 -14.19
N LEU A 114 1.12 -7.36 -14.55
CA LEU A 114 2.29 -7.23 -15.44
C LEU A 114 1.94 -6.56 -16.77
N SER A 115 0.91 -7.03 -17.46
CA SER A 115 0.54 -6.46 -18.76
C SER A 115 0.19 -4.97 -18.69
N ALA A 116 -0.50 -4.54 -17.63
CA ALA A 116 -0.84 -3.14 -17.41
C ALA A 116 0.40 -2.30 -17.05
N LEU A 117 1.28 -2.85 -16.20
CA LEU A 117 2.52 -2.21 -15.78
C LEU A 117 3.50 -2.07 -16.94
N ASP A 118 3.65 -3.11 -17.77
CA ASP A 118 4.51 -3.08 -18.96
C ASP A 118 3.97 -2.07 -19.98
N ALA A 119 2.65 -2.01 -20.18
CA ALA A 119 2.03 -0.98 -21.04
C ALA A 119 2.23 0.45 -20.48
N GLU A 120 2.26 0.61 -19.16
CA GLU A 120 2.53 1.90 -18.51
C GLU A 120 4.02 2.28 -18.63
N ALA A 121 4.93 1.34 -18.43
CA ALA A 121 6.36 1.56 -18.61
C ALA A 121 6.73 1.88 -20.07
N ALA A 122 6.10 1.21 -21.04
CA ALA A 122 6.33 1.40 -22.46
C ALA A 122 5.71 2.69 -23.01
N ALA A 123 4.77 3.32 -22.30
CA ALA A 123 4.27 4.63 -22.70
C ALA A 123 5.41 5.67 -22.58
N HIS A 124 5.88 6.22 -23.69
CA HIS A 124 6.76 7.41 -23.72
C HIS A 124 5.91 8.68 -23.53
N ALA A 125 6.37 9.81 -22.98
CA ALA A 125 7.63 10.23 -22.37
C ALA A 125 7.32 11.47 -21.52
N THR A 126 7.94 11.55 -20.33
CA THR A 126 8.00 12.67 -19.35
C THR A 126 7.57 12.21 -17.98
N ASP A 127 8.07 12.92 -16.98
CA ASP A 127 7.55 12.83 -15.64
C ASP A 127 6.07 13.21 -15.62
N ASP A 128 5.30 12.52 -14.78
CA ASP A 128 3.85 12.73 -14.64
C ASP A 128 3.48 12.68 -13.16
N ASP A 129 2.58 13.57 -12.74
CA ASP A 129 2.05 13.67 -11.37
C ASP A 129 0.58 13.27 -11.27
N ARG A 130 0.01 12.76 -12.36
CA ARG A 130 -1.37 12.31 -12.37
C ARG A 130 -1.48 10.97 -11.66
N ARG A 131 -2.09 11.00 -10.48
CA ARG A 131 -2.44 9.80 -9.74
C ARG A 131 -3.46 8.94 -10.50
N HIS A 132 -3.12 7.70 -10.79
CA HIS A 132 -3.98 6.75 -11.50
C HIS A 132 -3.67 5.29 -11.11
N ARG A 133 -4.54 4.36 -11.51
CA ARG A 133 -4.38 2.94 -11.17
C ARG A 133 -3.81 2.17 -12.35
N VAL A 134 -2.89 1.25 -12.05
CA VAL A 134 -2.26 0.34 -13.02
C VAL A 134 -2.33 -1.07 -12.45
N GLY A 135 -3.35 -1.83 -12.89
CA GLY A 135 -3.65 -3.15 -12.35
C GLY A 135 -3.99 -3.07 -10.85
N ALA A 136 -3.23 -3.79 -10.03
CA ALA A 136 -3.38 -3.76 -8.59
C ALA A 136 -2.81 -2.49 -7.93
N PHE A 137 -1.95 -1.72 -8.59
CA PHE A 137 -1.18 -0.64 -7.96
C PHE A 137 -1.80 0.73 -8.23
N LEU A 138 -1.68 1.63 -7.27
CA LEU A 138 -1.96 3.04 -7.49
C LEU A 138 -0.64 3.78 -7.64
N ILE A 139 -0.47 4.43 -8.78
CA ILE A 139 0.69 5.23 -9.11
C ILE A 139 0.33 6.67 -8.80
N ASP A 140 1.09 7.32 -7.91
CA ASP A 140 0.92 8.75 -7.60
C ASP A 140 1.68 9.59 -8.62
N SER A 141 2.90 9.18 -8.95
CA SER A 141 3.72 9.87 -9.94
C SER A 141 4.64 8.91 -10.69
N ARG A 142 5.08 9.37 -11.86
CA ARG A 142 6.12 8.76 -12.67
C ARG A 142 7.30 9.73 -12.74
N ARG A 143 8.50 9.19 -12.53
CA ARG A 143 9.76 9.94 -12.59
C ARG A 143 10.85 9.16 -13.33
N HIS A 144 11.84 9.87 -13.85
CA HIS A 144 13.02 9.30 -14.49
C HIS A 144 14.30 9.92 -13.90
N PRO A 145 14.63 9.63 -12.62
CA PRO A 145 15.67 10.34 -11.90
C PRO A 145 17.10 10.14 -12.45
N CYS A 146 17.32 9.10 -13.27
CA CYS A 146 18.63 8.76 -13.81
C CYS A 146 18.63 8.55 -15.32
N ASP A 147 17.63 7.82 -15.83
CA ASP A 147 17.55 7.43 -17.22
C ASP A 147 16.08 7.38 -17.64
N ALA A 148 15.78 7.89 -18.83
CA ALA A 148 14.47 7.79 -19.45
C ALA A 148 14.04 6.33 -19.71
N ALA A 149 15.00 5.42 -19.89
CA ALA A 149 14.73 3.99 -20.03
C ALA A 149 14.37 3.30 -18.70
N GLN A 150 14.52 3.99 -17.56
CA GLN A 150 14.21 3.47 -16.23
C GLN A 150 13.10 4.30 -15.58
N PRO A 151 11.82 4.05 -15.90
CA PRO A 151 10.72 4.73 -15.24
C PRO A 151 10.58 4.24 -13.79
N TRP A 152 10.41 5.21 -12.89
CA TRP A 152 10.05 5.01 -11.49
C TRP A 152 8.57 5.35 -11.31
N LEU A 153 7.77 4.33 -11.03
CA LEU A 153 6.34 4.44 -10.74
C LEU A 153 6.14 4.49 -9.23
N TRP A 154 6.06 5.70 -8.70
CA TRP A 154 5.91 5.99 -7.29
C TRP A 154 4.53 5.58 -6.78
N LEU A 155 4.53 4.76 -5.72
CA LEU A 155 3.31 4.12 -5.23
C LEU A 155 2.55 5.03 -4.26
N GLY A 156 1.26 5.25 -4.56
CA GLY A 156 0.32 5.98 -3.73
C GLY A 156 -0.42 5.11 -2.72
N ARG A 157 -1.18 5.72 -1.80
CA ARG A 157 -2.02 4.98 -0.84
C ARG A 157 -3.04 4.09 -1.57
N PRO A 158 -3.34 2.86 -1.12
CA PRO A 158 -2.78 2.11 0.02
C PRO A 158 -1.38 1.51 -0.19
N PHE A 159 -0.82 1.60 -1.38
CA PHE A 159 0.39 0.92 -1.83
C PHE A 159 1.69 1.65 -1.45
N GLY A 160 1.58 2.86 -0.92
CA GLY A 160 2.61 3.65 -0.24
C GLY A 160 2.05 4.24 1.06
N ALA A 161 2.78 4.07 2.17
CA ALA A 161 2.30 4.42 3.49
C ALA A 161 2.26 5.94 3.72
N GLY A 162 1.07 6.54 3.56
CA GLY A 162 0.64 7.83 4.14
C GLY A 162 1.46 9.05 3.72
N THR A 163 0.90 9.91 2.85
CA THR A 163 1.39 11.27 2.48
C THR A 163 2.88 11.44 2.12
N GLY A 164 3.68 10.36 2.09
CA GLY A 164 5.11 10.33 1.82
C GLY A 164 5.45 9.05 1.06
N ILE A 165 5.70 9.22 -0.21
CA ILE A 165 5.88 8.18 -1.22
C ILE A 165 7.26 7.52 -1.02
N ASN A 166 7.35 6.48 -0.18
CA ASN A 166 8.63 5.84 0.13
C ASN A 166 8.89 4.55 -0.66
N GLN A 167 8.06 4.27 -1.66
CA GLN A 167 8.14 3.06 -2.47
C GLN A 167 7.85 3.37 -3.92
N ALA A 168 8.61 2.76 -4.83
CA ALA A 168 8.37 2.87 -6.27
C ALA A 168 8.58 1.51 -6.93
N LEU A 169 7.76 1.20 -7.93
CA LEU A 169 8.07 0.16 -8.90
C LEU A 169 9.01 0.73 -9.95
N VAL A 170 10.10 0.04 -10.23
CA VAL A 170 11.13 0.49 -11.17
C VAL A 170 11.32 -0.57 -12.23
N ARG A 171 11.27 -0.17 -13.51
CA ARG A 171 11.49 -1.09 -14.64
C ARG A 171 12.91 -0.95 -15.15
N VAL A 172 13.67 -2.05 -15.12
CA VAL A 172 15.04 -2.17 -15.63
C VAL A 172 15.24 -3.57 -16.21
N GLU A 173 15.73 -3.69 -17.44
CA GLU A 173 15.94 -5.00 -18.08
C GLU A 173 17.07 -5.82 -17.45
N ALA A 174 18.18 -5.17 -17.09
CA ALA A 174 19.35 -5.85 -16.56
C ALA A 174 20.05 -5.01 -15.47
N GLY A 175 20.51 -5.70 -14.42
CA GLY A 175 21.25 -5.08 -13.33
C GLY A 175 20.38 -4.41 -12.26
N ALA A 176 21.03 -3.94 -11.20
CA ALA A 176 20.38 -3.17 -10.15
C ALA A 176 19.95 -1.80 -10.69
N PRO A 177 18.77 -1.28 -10.31
CA PRO A 177 18.32 0.03 -10.73
C PRO A 177 19.30 1.15 -10.35
N LEU A 178 19.49 2.12 -11.24
CA LEU A 178 20.30 3.31 -10.97
C LEU A 178 19.55 4.27 -10.04
N THR A 179 20.29 4.94 -9.16
CA THR A 179 19.75 5.95 -8.25
C THR A 179 20.73 7.13 -8.07
N PRO A 180 20.23 8.37 -7.92
CA PRO A 180 21.06 9.52 -7.58
C PRO A 180 21.59 9.46 -6.13
N TYR A 181 20.90 8.74 -5.23
CA TYR A 181 21.21 8.71 -3.80
C TYR A 181 21.28 7.25 -3.30
N ALA A 182 22.41 6.56 -3.51
CA ALA A 182 22.55 5.13 -3.20
C ALA A 182 22.22 4.78 -1.74
N GLU A 183 22.50 5.69 -0.83
CA GLU A 183 22.30 5.58 0.61
C GLU A 183 20.82 5.67 0.96
N ALA A 184 20.03 6.40 0.17
CA ALA A 184 18.61 6.63 0.37
C ALA A 184 17.71 5.54 -0.21
N PHE A 185 18.26 4.61 -1.00
CA PHE A 185 17.45 3.59 -1.66
C PHE A 185 17.96 2.16 -1.45
N ARG A 186 17.02 1.24 -1.27
CA ARG A 186 17.25 -0.20 -1.39
C ARG A 186 16.33 -0.77 -2.44
N PHE A 187 16.81 -1.74 -3.20
CA PHE A 187 16.07 -2.32 -4.32
C PHE A 187 15.87 -3.80 -4.13
N ARG A 188 14.65 -4.24 -4.38
CA ARG A 188 14.33 -5.66 -4.38
C ARG A 188 13.87 -6.08 -5.76
N HIS A 189 14.54 -7.06 -6.34
CA HIS A 189 14.05 -7.68 -7.57
C HIS A 189 12.75 -8.43 -7.30
N LEU A 190 11.73 -8.16 -8.11
CA LEU A 190 10.44 -8.84 -8.01
C LEU A 190 10.30 -9.90 -9.10
N HIS A 191 10.30 -9.49 -10.37
CA HIS A 191 10.09 -10.37 -11.53
C HIS A 191 10.27 -9.61 -12.86
N ALA A 192 10.81 -10.26 -13.90
CA ALA A 192 10.84 -9.76 -15.29
C ALA A 192 11.29 -8.29 -15.40
N GLY A 193 12.38 -7.95 -14.72
CA GLY A 193 12.94 -6.59 -14.72
C GLY A 193 12.14 -5.56 -13.93
N TRP A 194 11.11 -5.97 -13.19
CA TRP A 194 10.44 -5.14 -12.18
C TRP A 194 11.14 -5.24 -10.83
N TRP A 195 11.44 -4.07 -10.27
CA TRP A 195 12.06 -3.89 -8.97
C TRP A 195 11.15 -3.08 -8.06
N LEU A 196 11.20 -3.34 -6.76
CA LEU A 196 10.62 -2.47 -5.74
C LEU A 196 11.74 -1.66 -5.08
N ALA A 197 11.70 -0.35 -5.25
CA ALA A 197 12.51 0.59 -4.50
C ALA A 197 11.87 0.87 -3.13
N TYR A 198 12.72 0.96 -2.11
CA TYR A 198 12.37 1.40 -0.77
C TYR A 198 13.22 2.62 -0.46
N GLN A 199 12.60 3.71 -0.05
CA GLN A 199 13.25 4.98 0.22
C GLN A 199 13.39 5.21 1.72
N ASP A 200 14.59 5.53 2.17
CA ASP A 200 14.82 6.20 3.44
C ASP A 200 14.63 7.71 3.21
N ALA A 201 13.53 8.25 3.72
CA ALA A 201 13.19 9.66 3.55
C ALA A 201 14.22 10.62 4.18
N HIS A 202 14.89 10.22 5.26
CA HIS A 202 15.89 11.07 5.92
C HIS A 202 17.14 11.22 5.04
N GLU A 203 17.67 10.10 4.56
CA GLU A 203 18.84 10.09 3.69
C GLU A 203 18.53 10.79 2.36
N TYR A 204 17.34 10.55 1.79
CA TYR A 204 16.91 11.21 0.55
C TYR A 204 16.87 12.74 0.69
N LEU A 205 16.21 13.25 1.74
CA LEU A 205 16.12 14.69 1.97
C LEU A 205 17.49 15.30 2.26
N THR A 206 18.34 14.60 3.02
CA THR A 206 19.70 15.07 3.34
C THR A 206 20.55 15.18 2.07
N GLY A 207 20.54 14.16 1.21
CA GLY A 207 21.25 14.20 -0.07
C GLY A 207 20.71 15.29 -1.00
N TRP A 208 19.39 15.37 -1.15
CA TRP A 208 18.75 16.38 -2.00
C TRP A 208 19.07 17.81 -1.56
N HIS A 209 19.04 18.10 -0.26
CA HIS A 209 19.41 19.42 0.25
C HIS A 209 20.89 19.75 0.05
N ALA A 210 21.78 18.76 0.22
CA ALA A 210 23.21 18.96 -0.01
C ALA A 210 23.49 19.33 -1.48
N ASP A 211 22.87 18.62 -2.42
CA ASP A 211 23.02 18.91 -3.86
C ASP A 211 22.39 20.26 -4.24
N GLN A 212 21.23 20.60 -3.68
CA GLN A 212 20.64 21.93 -3.91
C GLN A 212 21.54 23.05 -3.41
N ALA A 213 22.14 22.90 -2.22
CA ALA A 213 23.05 23.89 -1.66
C ALA A 213 24.35 24.02 -2.48
N ALA A 214 24.83 22.91 -3.05
CA ALA A 214 26.02 22.88 -3.89
C ALA A 214 25.75 23.27 -5.36
N GLY A 215 24.49 23.32 -5.79
CA GLY A 215 24.11 23.54 -7.19
C GLY A 215 24.52 22.37 -8.10
N THR A 216 24.65 21.17 -7.55
CA THR A 216 25.14 19.98 -8.25
C THR A 216 24.00 19.07 -8.68
N VAL A 217 24.22 18.31 -9.76
CA VAL A 217 23.35 17.21 -10.16
C VAL A 217 24.01 15.91 -9.69
N PRO A 218 23.35 15.09 -8.86
CA PRO A 218 23.92 13.85 -8.37
C PRO A 218 24.20 12.88 -9.52
N ALA A 219 25.39 12.30 -9.53
CA ALA A 219 25.72 11.23 -10.46
C ALA A 219 24.93 9.96 -10.11
N CYS A 220 24.23 9.41 -11.09
CA CYS A 220 23.50 8.16 -10.91
C CYS A 220 24.43 6.95 -10.90
N ARG A 221 24.19 6.05 -9.95
CA ARG A 221 24.97 4.83 -9.76
C ARG A 221 24.06 3.63 -9.43
N PRO A 222 24.51 2.38 -9.66
CA PRO A 222 23.75 1.20 -9.28
C PRO A 222 23.38 1.22 -7.79
N GLY A 223 22.11 0.94 -7.50
CA GLY A 223 21.60 0.89 -6.14
C GLY A 223 21.94 -0.39 -5.39
N VAL A 224 21.73 -0.36 -4.08
CA VAL A 224 21.96 -1.53 -3.20
C VAL A 224 20.78 -2.50 -3.28
N VAL A 225 21.05 -3.76 -3.57
CA VAL A 225 20.06 -4.82 -3.70
C VAL A 225 19.84 -5.54 -2.37
N ILE A 226 18.57 -5.79 -2.03
CA ILE A 226 18.13 -6.52 -0.84
C ILE A 226 17.33 -7.76 -1.24
N ALA A 227 17.35 -8.79 -0.39
CA ALA A 227 16.73 -10.08 -0.71
C ALA A 227 15.24 -10.14 -0.31
N ARG A 228 14.88 -9.49 0.80
CA ARG A 228 13.58 -9.66 1.47
C ARG A 228 12.79 -8.35 1.53
N HIS A 229 11.46 -8.41 1.43
CA HIS A 229 10.62 -7.20 1.60
C HIS A 229 10.74 -6.60 3.00
N GLY A 230 10.87 -7.46 4.02
CA GLY A 230 11.03 -7.05 5.41
C GLY A 230 12.24 -6.13 5.62
N GLU A 231 13.35 -6.37 4.92
CA GLU A 231 14.55 -5.52 4.97
C GLU A 231 14.23 -4.12 4.45
N GLY A 232 13.56 -4.02 3.29
CA GLY A 232 13.16 -2.74 2.71
C GLY A 232 12.14 -1.98 3.57
N ARG A 233 11.21 -2.70 4.22
CA ARG A 233 10.25 -2.10 5.16
C ARG A 233 10.94 -1.58 6.43
N GLY A 234 11.92 -2.34 6.94
CA GLY A 234 12.78 -1.92 8.04
C GLY A 234 13.55 -0.64 7.71
N PHE A 235 14.09 -0.57 6.48
CA PHE A 235 14.81 0.59 5.95
C PHE A 235 13.93 1.85 5.90
N ILE A 236 12.70 1.77 5.36
CA ILE A 236 11.75 2.90 5.39
C ILE A 236 11.45 3.33 6.84
N ALA A 237 11.22 2.37 7.73
CA ALA A 237 10.89 2.66 9.12
C ALA A 237 12.04 3.34 9.86
N GLU A 238 13.29 3.01 9.53
CA GLU A 238 14.48 3.66 10.07
C GLU A 238 14.57 5.12 9.66
N GLY A 239 14.42 5.44 8.38
CA GLY A 239 14.41 6.82 7.89
C GLY A 239 13.35 7.68 8.57
N ARG A 240 12.15 7.13 8.78
CA ARG A 240 11.07 7.81 9.53
C ARG A 240 11.45 8.09 10.98
N ARG A 241 12.13 7.14 11.64
CA ARG A 241 12.63 7.36 13.02
C ARG A 241 13.68 8.46 13.05
N LYS A 242 14.66 8.43 12.13
CA LYS A 242 15.70 9.46 12.01
C LYS A 242 15.11 10.86 11.83
N LEU A 243 14.07 10.99 10.99
CA LEU A 243 13.34 12.25 10.82
C LEU A 243 12.64 12.71 12.10
N ALA A 244 12.01 11.79 12.84
CA ALA A 244 11.30 12.13 14.07
C ALA A 244 12.22 12.52 15.23
N THR A 245 13.45 12.00 15.26
CA THR A 245 14.42 12.27 16.34
C THR A 245 15.31 13.48 16.11
N ARG A 246 15.29 14.09 14.92
CA ARG A 246 16.06 15.30 14.65
C ARG A 246 15.30 16.51 15.25
N PRO A 247 15.80 17.16 16.31
CA PRO A 247 15.16 18.37 16.81
C PRO A 247 15.16 19.43 15.70
N LEU A 248 14.08 20.20 15.60
CA LEU A 248 13.97 21.43 14.80
C LEU A 248 14.88 22.54 15.36
N SER A 249 16.14 22.24 15.70
CA SER A 249 17.05 23.17 16.38
C SER A 249 17.98 23.95 15.45
N ASP A 250 18.02 23.67 14.15
CA ASP A 250 18.88 24.43 13.21
C ASP A 250 18.17 25.59 12.48
N GLY A 251 16.93 25.92 12.87
CA GLY A 251 16.16 27.02 12.26
C GLY A 251 16.24 28.37 12.96
N ARG A 252 16.94 28.51 14.09
CA ARG A 252 17.15 29.79 14.76
C ARG A 252 18.56 29.91 15.30
N ARG A 253 19.47 30.38 14.44
CA ARG A 253 20.49 31.42 14.71
C ARG A 253 21.41 31.46 13.51
N GLN A 254 21.26 32.50 12.69
CA GLN A 254 22.32 33.43 12.29
C GLN A 254 21.85 34.21 11.07
N ALA A 255 21.39 35.43 11.31
CA ALA A 255 21.74 36.56 10.48
C ALA A 255 22.04 37.73 11.44
N PRO A 256 23.13 38.48 11.23
CA PRO A 256 23.42 39.69 11.98
C PRO A 256 22.38 40.79 11.73
#